data_AF-A0AA88V434-F1
#
_entry.id   AF-A0AA88V434-F1
#
_cell.length_a   1.000
_cell.length_b   1.000
_cell.length_c   1.000
_cell.angle_alpha   90.00
_cell.angle_beta   90.00
_cell.angle_gamma   90.00
#
_symmetry.space_group_name_H-M   'P 1'
#
loop_
_entity.id
_entity.type
_entity.pdbx_description
1 polymer ?
#
loop_
_entity_poly.entity_id
_entity_poly.type
_entity_poly.pdbx_seq_one_letter_code
_entity_poly.pdbx_strand_id
1 'polypeptide(L)'
;MGGELCATMGSGLCKRLGKSWEKTERGLNEAVSKSRIGRYFKLESRKSCFTRELRAGTATFLTMAYIITVNATILSDSGATCSISDCTAPSANQTAGPDCMLKPDVGYQNCLTKVKSDLIVATALSSMIASFAMGLLANLPLGLAPGMGPNAYIAYNLVGFHGSGPILYQTAMAIVLVEACAFLAIAAFGLRAKLARLIPHPVRLACAAGIGLFIAFVGLQAHQGVGLVGPDPSTLLTITACSSTNPVTGECTGGRMQSSTFWLGLVGFLIMSYGLMKNIKGSMIYGIVFVTLISWIRGTGVTIFPDTPLGDSSFAYFKKVVDFHNIKSTAGAISFTNFNRSEVWVALVTLLYVDVLATTGTLYTMAEIGGFINEQGSFEGEYLAYMVDASSSVVGSALGVSPIATYIESSAGIREGGRTGLTAVVVGIYFFLSMFFIPLLASVPPWAIGPSLVMVGVLMMKVVKDIDWNNIKEAVPAFVTMILMPLTYSISNGIIGGIGIFIALSAYDSAVGWIKWLIKMRRRVVKEENQYKSDEDDQVEMPKESKEELAALKSEVALMRKRLFS
;
A
#
# COMPACT_ATOMS: atom_id res chain seq x y z
N MET A 1 -10.95 28.27 -6.53
CA MET A 1 -11.65 28.92 -7.65
C MET A 1 -12.82 29.86 -7.25
N GLY A 2 -12.98 30.25 -5.97
CA GLY A 2 -14.08 31.14 -5.56
C GLY A 2 -13.77 32.65 -5.57
N GLY A 3 -12.52 33.05 -5.85
CA GLY A 3 -12.08 34.45 -5.74
C GLY A 3 -12.44 35.32 -6.93
N GLU A 4 -12.35 34.80 -8.16
CA GLU A 4 -12.51 35.59 -9.39
C GLU A 4 -13.98 35.78 -9.82
N LEU A 5 -14.88 34.87 -9.43
CA LEU A 5 -16.33 35.01 -9.67
C LEU A 5 -17.00 36.08 -8.76
N CYS A 6 -16.38 36.42 -7.63
CA CYS A 6 -16.93 37.39 -6.68
C CYS A 6 -16.49 38.84 -7.00
N ALA A 7 -15.65 39.04 -8.02
CA ALA A 7 -15.27 40.37 -8.52
C ALA A 7 -16.29 40.93 -9.54
N THR A 8 -16.99 40.06 -10.28
CA THR A 8 -17.97 40.43 -11.31
C THR A 8 -19.42 40.40 -10.82
N MET A 9 -19.72 39.69 -9.74
CA MET A 9 -21.04 39.74 -9.07
C MET A 9 -20.93 40.57 -7.78
N GLY A 10 -21.64 41.70 -7.72
CA GLY A 10 -21.57 42.67 -6.62
C GLY A 10 -21.43 42.06 -5.22
N SER A 11 -20.45 42.56 -4.46
CA SER A 11 -19.98 42.03 -3.16
C SER A 11 -21.08 41.79 -2.11
N GLY A 12 -22.23 42.44 -2.22
CA GLY A 12 -23.39 42.27 -1.34
C GLY A 12 -24.19 40.98 -1.58
N LEU A 13 -24.32 40.53 -2.83
CA LEU A 13 -25.06 39.31 -3.17
C LEU A 13 -24.23 38.07 -2.82
N CYS A 14 -22.93 38.10 -3.15
CA CYS A 14 -21.95 37.06 -2.80
C CYS A 14 -21.85 36.90 -1.26
N LYS A 15 -21.86 38.00 -0.50
CA LYS A 15 -21.91 37.98 0.99
C LYS A 15 -23.25 37.49 1.55
N ARG A 16 -24.39 37.86 0.96
CA ARG A 16 -25.72 37.37 1.40
C ARG A 16 -25.90 35.89 1.10
N LEU A 17 -25.48 35.42 -0.07
CA LEU A 17 -25.48 34.01 -0.45
C LEU A 17 -24.54 33.22 0.46
N GLY A 18 -23.32 33.71 0.71
CA GLY A 18 -22.38 33.09 1.65
C GLY A 18 -22.95 32.94 3.06
N LYS A 19 -23.54 34.00 3.63
CA LYS A 19 -24.19 33.95 4.95
C LYS A 19 -25.41 33.02 4.99
N SER A 20 -26.20 32.99 3.92
CA SER A 20 -27.33 32.07 3.79
C SER A 20 -26.85 30.62 3.75
N TRP A 21 -25.75 30.35 3.04
CA TRP A 21 -25.19 29.02 2.90
C TRP A 21 -24.56 28.53 4.21
N GLU A 22 -23.82 29.38 4.92
CA GLU A 22 -23.30 29.07 6.27
C GLU A 22 -24.42 28.74 7.26
N LYS A 23 -25.55 29.47 7.19
CA LYS A 23 -26.71 29.22 8.05
C LYS A 23 -27.37 27.87 7.73
N THR A 24 -27.53 27.54 6.45
CA THR A 24 -28.03 26.23 6.01
C THR A 24 -27.06 25.11 6.40
N GLU A 25 -25.76 25.32 6.25
CA GLU A 25 -24.71 24.36 6.63
C GLU A 25 -24.76 24.04 8.13
N ARG A 26 -24.87 25.08 8.98
CA ARG A 26 -25.02 24.91 10.43
C ARG A 26 -26.32 24.18 10.79
N GLY A 27 -27.44 24.54 10.15
CA GLY A 27 -28.73 23.87 10.38
C GLY A 27 -28.69 22.38 10.02
N LEU A 28 -28.07 22.04 8.88
CA LEU A 28 -27.88 20.65 8.45
C LEU A 28 -26.98 19.89 9.43
N ASN A 29 -25.85 20.48 9.82
CA ASN A 29 -24.91 19.86 10.76
C ASN A 29 -25.55 19.59 12.12
N GLU A 30 -26.31 20.53 12.66
CA GLU A 30 -26.98 20.37 13.96
C GLU A 30 -28.13 19.34 13.89
N ALA A 31 -28.89 19.33 12.80
CA ALA A 31 -29.93 18.33 12.56
C ALA A 31 -29.35 16.91 12.46
N VAL A 32 -28.26 16.73 11.70
CA VAL A 32 -27.61 15.43 11.55
C VAL A 32 -26.92 15.00 12.86
N SER A 33 -26.28 15.92 13.59
CA SER A 33 -25.65 15.63 14.89
C SER A 33 -26.64 15.05 15.90
N LYS A 34 -27.83 15.66 16.00
CA LYS A 34 -28.88 15.23 16.94
C LYS A 34 -29.64 13.98 16.47
N SER A 35 -29.51 13.60 15.20
CA SER A 35 -30.16 12.43 14.60
C SER A 35 -29.56 11.10 15.11
N ARG A 36 -30.23 9.99 14.79
CA ARG A 36 -29.71 8.63 15.09
C ARG A 36 -28.35 8.37 14.44
N ILE A 37 -28.12 8.93 13.24
CA ILE A 37 -26.86 8.79 12.50
C ILE A 37 -25.73 9.51 13.23
N GLY A 38 -25.96 10.75 13.67
CA GLY A 38 -24.95 11.52 14.41
C GLY A 38 -24.56 10.88 15.75
N ARG A 39 -25.53 10.27 16.44
CA ARG A 39 -25.28 9.51 17.68
C ARG A 39 -24.51 8.21 17.41
N TYR A 40 -24.84 7.48 16.34
CA TYR A 40 -24.15 6.24 15.97
C TYR A 40 -22.67 6.47 15.67
N PHE A 41 -22.37 7.46 14.82
CA PHE A 41 -20.99 7.81 14.45
C PHE A 41 -20.26 8.62 15.53
N LYS A 42 -20.94 8.97 16.62
CA LYS A 42 -20.41 9.77 17.73
C LYS A 42 -19.81 11.12 17.28
N LEU A 43 -20.53 11.84 16.39
CA LEU A 43 -20.03 13.09 15.77
C LEU A 43 -19.62 14.14 16.82
N GLU A 44 -20.44 14.34 17.86
CA GLU A 44 -20.16 15.31 18.93
C GLU A 44 -18.94 14.91 19.77
N SER A 45 -18.82 13.63 20.15
CA SER A 45 -17.71 13.16 20.98
C SER A 45 -16.37 13.20 20.22
N ARG A 46 -16.41 12.99 18.89
CA ARG A 46 -15.22 13.07 18.03
C ARG A 46 -14.96 14.49 17.48
N LYS A 47 -15.72 15.50 17.95
CA LYS A 47 -15.57 16.91 17.57
C LYS A 47 -15.60 17.10 16.04
N SER A 48 -16.54 16.43 15.36
CA SER A 48 -16.72 16.49 13.91
C SER A 48 -18.16 16.85 13.52
N CYS A 49 -18.37 17.20 12.25
CA CYS A 49 -19.66 17.60 11.69
C CYS A 49 -19.91 16.91 10.35
N PHE A 50 -21.18 16.75 9.95
CA PHE A 50 -21.56 16.05 8.72
C PHE A 50 -20.86 16.61 7.47
N THR A 51 -20.86 17.93 7.29
CA THR A 51 -20.22 18.55 6.11
C THR A 51 -18.71 18.40 6.11
N ARG A 52 -18.09 18.31 7.28
CA ARG A 52 -16.66 18.03 7.43
C ARG A 52 -16.32 16.61 7.02
N GLU A 53 -17.11 15.64 7.48
CA GLU A 53 -16.96 14.21 7.10
C GLU A 53 -17.22 14.01 5.60
N LEU A 54 -18.19 14.71 5.01
CA LEU A 54 -18.44 14.65 3.57
C LEU A 54 -17.24 15.18 2.76
N ARG A 55 -16.69 16.34 3.17
CA ARG A 55 -15.49 16.92 2.53
C ARG A 55 -14.26 16.04 2.71
N ALA A 56 -14.10 15.46 3.90
CA ALA A 56 -13.04 14.51 4.19
C ALA A 56 -13.15 13.25 3.33
N GLY A 57 -14.33 12.65 3.23
CA GLY A 57 -14.58 11.48 2.39
C GLY A 57 -14.36 11.77 0.91
N THR A 58 -14.76 12.96 0.45
CA THR A 58 -14.45 13.44 -0.89
C THR A 58 -12.95 13.55 -1.10
N ALA A 59 -12.22 14.18 -0.17
CA ALA A 59 -10.76 14.31 -0.28
C ALA A 59 -10.07 12.94 -0.32
N THR A 60 -10.43 12.02 0.56
CA THR A 60 -9.92 10.64 0.59
C THR A 60 -10.20 9.91 -0.73
N PHE A 61 -11.44 9.95 -1.21
CA PHE A 61 -11.79 9.31 -2.48
C PHE A 61 -10.99 9.91 -3.65
N LEU A 62 -10.90 11.23 -3.72
CA LEU A 62 -10.15 11.90 -4.79
C LEU A 62 -8.66 11.53 -4.79
N THR A 63 -8.07 11.27 -3.62
CA THR A 63 -6.69 10.79 -3.54
C THR A 63 -6.55 9.30 -3.81
N MET A 64 -7.60 8.50 -3.60
CA MET A 64 -7.61 7.05 -3.84
C MET A 64 -8.10 6.65 -5.23
N ALA A 65 -8.84 7.51 -5.95
CA ALA A 65 -9.58 7.16 -7.16
C ALA A 65 -8.74 6.52 -8.27
N TYR A 66 -7.43 6.83 -8.32
CA TYR A 66 -6.50 6.23 -9.26
C TYR A 66 -6.50 4.68 -9.15
N ILE A 67 -6.72 4.13 -7.95
CA ILE A 67 -6.64 2.68 -7.71
C ILE A 67 -7.57 1.86 -8.58
N ILE A 68 -8.71 2.43 -8.97
CA ILE A 68 -9.72 1.77 -9.80
C ILE A 68 -9.09 1.27 -11.10
N THR A 69 -8.27 2.11 -11.74
CA THR A 69 -7.57 1.73 -12.98
C THR A 69 -6.23 1.05 -12.70
N VAL A 70 -5.50 1.49 -11.68
CA VAL A 70 -4.14 0.96 -11.42
C VAL A 70 -4.17 -0.51 -11.04
N ASN A 71 -5.06 -0.89 -10.13
CA ASN A 71 -5.19 -2.28 -9.70
C ASN A 71 -5.43 -3.20 -10.90
N ALA A 72 -6.39 -2.82 -11.76
CA ALA A 72 -6.73 -3.56 -12.96
C ALA A 72 -5.56 -3.64 -13.95
N THR A 73 -4.79 -2.56 -14.09
CA THR A 73 -3.65 -2.50 -15.02
C THR A 73 -2.52 -3.42 -14.55
N ILE A 74 -2.16 -3.38 -13.26
CA ILE A 74 -1.12 -4.24 -12.68
C ILE A 74 -1.54 -5.71 -12.73
N LEU A 75 -2.78 -6.04 -12.34
CA LEU A 75 -3.23 -7.43 -12.37
C LEU A 75 -3.37 -7.95 -13.81
N SER A 76 -3.73 -7.10 -14.78
CA SER A 76 -3.78 -7.49 -16.20
C SER A 76 -2.40 -7.79 -16.80
N ASP A 77 -1.31 -7.19 -16.30
CA ASP A 77 0.06 -7.52 -16.74
C ASP A 77 0.42 -8.98 -16.48
N SER A 78 -0.18 -9.59 -15.45
CA SER A 78 0.04 -11.01 -15.16
C SER A 78 -0.61 -11.95 -16.18
N GLY A 79 -1.36 -11.40 -17.15
CA GLY A 79 -2.27 -12.17 -18.00
C GLY A 79 -3.62 -12.44 -17.35
N ALA A 80 -3.73 -12.29 -16.02
CA ALA A 80 -4.94 -12.57 -15.25
C ALA A 80 -5.55 -13.92 -15.66
N THR A 81 -6.81 -13.97 -16.06
CA THR A 81 -7.46 -15.22 -16.50
C THR A 81 -7.24 -15.56 -17.97
N CYS A 82 -6.54 -14.71 -18.73
CA CYS A 82 -6.25 -14.96 -20.15
C CYS A 82 -5.14 -15.99 -20.29
N SER A 83 -5.31 -16.92 -21.23
CA SER A 83 -4.34 -17.98 -21.49
C SER A 83 -4.05 -18.14 -22.98
N ILE A 84 -3.19 -19.10 -23.33
CA ILE A 84 -2.83 -19.42 -24.71
C ILE A 84 -4.07 -19.75 -25.57
N SER A 85 -5.17 -20.23 -24.97
CA SER A 85 -6.41 -20.51 -25.70
C SER A 85 -7.11 -19.28 -26.27
N ASP A 86 -6.83 -18.10 -25.71
CA ASP A 86 -7.42 -16.83 -26.14
C ASP A 86 -6.61 -16.17 -27.27
N CYS A 87 -5.44 -16.73 -27.59
CA CYS A 87 -4.63 -16.28 -28.71
C CYS A 87 -5.29 -16.63 -30.04
N THR A 88 -5.16 -15.74 -31.02
CA THR A 88 -5.62 -16.01 -32.38
C THR A 88 -4.77 -17.14 -32.98
N ALA A 89 -5.41 -18.23 -33.42
CA ALA A 89 -4.68 -19.32 -34.06
C ALA A 89 -4.03 -18.82 -35.37
N PRO A 90 -2.72 -19.03 -35.59
CA PRO A 90 -2.03 -18.57 -36.80
C PRO A 90 -2.50 -19.30 -38.07
N SER A 91 -3.17 -20.45 -37.93
CA SER A 91 -3.89 -21.18 -38.98
C SER A 91 -4.94 -22.12 -38.35
N ALA A 92 -5.98 -22.51 -39.09
CA ALA A 92 -7.12 -23.29 -38.58
C ALA A 92 -6.77 -24.65 -37.94
N ASN A 93 -5.53 -25.14 -38.09
CA ASN A 93 -5.05 -26.44 -37.60
C ASN A 93 -3.81 -26.35 -36.68
N GLN A 94 -3.41 -25.18 -36.19
CA GLN A 94 -2.28 -25.04 -35.26
C GLN A 94 -2.69 -24.30 -33.99
N THR A 95 -2.40 -24.91 -32.83
CA THR A 95 -2.47 -24.23 -31.53
C THR A 95 -1.38 -23.15 -31.45
N ALA A 96 -1.75 -21.96 -30.99
CA ALA A 96 -0.81 -20.87 -30.79
C ALA A 96 0.30 -21.29 -29.80
N GLY A 97 1.56 -20.98 -30.13
CA GLY A 97 2.68 -21.19 -29.21
C GLY A 97 2.68 -20.18 -28.06
N PRO A 98 3.44 -20.42 -26.96
CA PRO A 98 3.51 -19.52 -25.80
C PRO A 98 4.01 -18.10 -26.15
N ASP A 99 4.70 -17.96 -27.29
CA ASP A 99 5.11 -16.68 -27.88
C ASP A 99 3.95 -15.70 -28.12
N CYS A 100 2.70 -16.17 -28.25
CA CYS A 100 1.54 -15.33 -28.50
C CYS A 100 1.18 -14.41 -27.33
N MET A 101 1.62 -14.75 -26.11
CA MET A 101 1.39 -13.95 -24.91
C MET A 101 2.43 -12.84 -24.74
N LEU A 102 3.62 -13.02 -25.34
CA LEU A 102 4.73 -12.05 -25.28
C LEU A 102 4.78 -11.14 -26.52
N LYS A 103 4.24 -11.61 -27.65
CA LYS A 103 4.12 -10.84 -28.90
C LYS A 103 2.73 -10.21 -29.01
N PRO A 104 2.59 -9.07 -29.70
CA PRO A 104 1.29 -8.45 -29.90
C PRO A 104 0.37 -9.34 -30.76
N ASP A 105 -0.57 -10.04 -30.10
CA ASP A 105 -1.67 -10.81 -30.73
C ASP A 105 -3.03 -10.15 -30.47
N VAL A 106 -3.90 -10.13 -31.48
CA VAL A 106 -5.20 -9.44 -31.40
C VAL A 106 -6.17 -10.15 -30.44
N GLY A 107 -6.19 -11.48 -30.45
CA GLY A 107 -7.07 -12.30 -29.60
C GLY A 107 -6.71 -12.15 -28.11
N TYR A 108 -5.41 -12.29 -27.81
CA TYR A 108 -4.91 -12.12 -26.45
C TYR A 108 -5.15 -10.70 -25.90
N GLN A 109 -4.90 -9.66 -26.71
CA GLN A 109 -5.12 -8.27 -26.30
C GLN A 109 -6.61 -7.93 -26.10
N ASN A 110 -7.52 -8.55 -26.86
CA ASN A 110 -8.95 -8.44 -26.62
C ASN A 110 -9.35 -9.09 -25.28
N CYS A 111 -8.79 -10.25 -24.95
CA CYS A 111 -9.00 -10.87 -23.64
C CYS A 111 -8.49 -9.96 -22.51
N LEU A 112 -7.28 -9.43 -22.63
CA LEU A 112 -6.70 -8.52 -21.63
C LEU A 112 -7.56 -7.27 -21.42
N THR A 113 -8.05 -6.67 -22.50
CA THR A 113 -8.93 -5.48 -22.42
C THR A 113 -10.25 -5.78 -21.69
N LYS A 114 -10.81 -6.97 -21.93
CA LYS A 114 -12.02 -7.44 -21.24
C LYS A 114 -11.74 -7.70 -19.76
N VAL A 115 -10.67 -8.43 -19.43
CA VAL A 115 -10.31 -8.73 -18.05
C VAL A 115 -9.93 -7.46 -17.28
N LYS A 116 -9.26 -6.50 -17.92
CA LYS A 116 -9.00 -5.17 -17.33
C LYS A 116 -10.31 -4.47 -16.95
N SER A 117 -11.32 -4.53 -17.81
CA SER A 117 -12.65 -3.96 -17.51
C SER A 117 -13.34 -4.68 -16.35
N ASP A 118 -13.29 -6.02 -16.32
CA ASP A 118 -13.78 -6.84 -15.20
C ASP A 118 -13.09 -6.48 -13.87
N LEU A 119 -11.76 -6.34 -13.89
CA LEU A 119 -10.96 -5.98 -12.72
C LEU A 119 -11.26 -4.57 -12.21
N ILE A 120 -11.57 -3.61 -13.10
CA ILE A 120 -12.01 -2.27 -12.70
C ILE A 120 -13.31 -2.35 -11.88
N VAL A 121 -14.28 -3.15 -12.34
CA VAL A 121 -15.55 -3.37 -11.63
C VAL A 121 -15.30 -4.08 -10.31
N ALA A 122 -14.50 -5.14 -10.32
CA ALA A 122 -14.15 -5.90 -9.13
C ALA A 122 -13.46 -5.02 -8.08
N THR A 123 -12.58 -4.12 -8.51
CA THR A 123 -11.90 -3.13 -7.65
C THR A 123 -12.91 -2.19 -7.02
N ALA A 124 -13.76 -1.54 -7.82
CA ALA A 124 -14.73 -0.59 -7.32
C ALA A 124 -15.76 -1.24 -6.37
N LEU A 125 -16.25 -2.43 -6.71
CA LEU A 125 -17.22 -3.17 -5.91
C LEU A 125 -16.61 -3.64 -4.57
N SER A 126 -15.40 -4.20 -4.61
CA SER A 126 -14.70 -4.68 -3.41
C SER A 126 -14.33 -3.52 -2.47
N SER A 127 -13.80 -2.41 -3.01
CA SER A 127 -13.53 -1.17 -2.28
C SER A 127 -14.79 -0.55 -1.67
N MET A 128 -15.91 -0.60 -2.38
CA MET A 128 -17.21 -0.13 -1.88
C MET A 128 -17.63 -0.93 -0.64
N ILE A 129 -17.66 -2.26 -0.73
CA ILE A 129 -18.05 -3.14 0.38
C ILE A 129 -17.11 -2.93 1.57
N ALA A 130 -15.81 -2.90 1.32
CA ALA A 130 -14.79 -2.74 2.35
C ALA A 130 -14.89 -1.39 3.07
N SER A 131 -15.03 -0.29 2.32
CA SER A 131 -15.14 1.05 2.88
C SER A 131 -16.46 1.25 3.64
N PHE A 132 -17.56 0.65 3.18
CA PHE A 132 -18.81 0.63 3.95
C PHE A 132 -18.68 -0.16 5.24
N ALA A 133 -18.07 -1.35 5.19
CA ALA A 133 -17.86 -2.18 6.37
C ALA A 133 -16.95 -1.45 7.39
N MET A 134 -15.90 -0.77 6.94
CA MET A 134 -15.00 -0.02 7.82
C MET A 134 -15.71 1.17 8.47
N GLY A 135 -16.52 1.89 7.69
CA GLY A 135 -17.30 3.00 8.19
C GLY A 135 -18.37 2.57 9.19
N LEU A 136 -19.15 1.54 8.86
CA LEU A 136 -20.28 1.10 9.68
C LEU A 136 -19.85 0.30 10.91
N LEU A 137 -18.90 -0.62 10.79
CA LEU A 137 -18.53 -1.52 11.88
C LEU A 137 -17.43 -0.90 12.77
N ALA A 138 -16.31 -0.48 12.19
CA ALA A 138 -15.19 0.03 12.96
C ALA A 138 -15.33 1.51 13.36
N ASN A 139 -16.19 2.26 12.67
CA ASN A 139 -16.37 3.71 12.86
C ASN A 139 -15.04 4.49 12.75
N LEU A 140 -14.24 4.17 11.74
CA LEU A 140 -12.95 4.83 11.46
C LEU A 140 -12.96 5.50 10.08
N PRO A 141 -12.31 6.68 9.93
CA PRO A 141 -12.31 7.47 8.70
C PRO A 141 -11.33 6.90 7.64
N LEU A 142 -11.35 5.59 7.42
CA LEU A 142 -10.36 4.87 6.62
C LEU A 142 -11.01 4.27 5.37
N GLY A 143 -10.51 4.64 4.20
CA GLY A 143 -10.89 4.03 2.92
C GLY A 143 -10.11 2.74 2.69
N LEU A 144 -10.80 1.71 2.20
CA LEU A 144 -10.22 0.41 1.91
C LEU A 144 -10.29 0.13 0.41
N ALA A 145 -9.20 -0.42 -0.12
CA ALA A 145 -9.11 -0.84 -1.52
C ALA A 145 -8.07 -1.96 -1.68
N PRO A 146 -8.05 -2.68 -2.82
CA PRO A 146 -7.04 -3.71 -3.10
C PRO A 146 -5.61 -3.17 -2.90
N GLY A 147 -4.81 -3.85 -2.09
CA GLY A 147 -3.49 -3.39 -1.66
C GLY A 147 -2.46 -3.39 -2.80
N MET A 148 -1.83 -2.24 -3.04
CA MET A 148 -0.83 -2.07 -4.11
C MET A 148 0.40 -2.97 -3.95
N GLY A 149 0.80 -3.27 -2.71
CA GLY A 149 1.91 -4.17 -2.45
C GLY A 149 1.62 -5.62 -2.83
N PRO A 150 0.57 -6.24 -2.24
CA PRO A 150 0.10 -7.56 -2.64
C PRO A 150 -0.20 -7.67 -4.15
N ASN A 151 -0.74 -6.62 -4.77
CA ASN A 151 -0.98 -6.56 -6.21
C ASN A 151 0.27 -6.85 -7.04
N ALA A 152 1.34 -6.11 -6.78
CA ALA A 152 2.56 -6.27 -7.55
C ALA A 152 3.25 -7.61 -7.25
N TYR A 153 3.18 -8.09 -6.01
CA TYR A 153 3.69 -9.43 -5.68
C TYR A 153 2.93 -10.52 -6.46
N ILE A 154 1.60 -10.47 -6.48
CA ILE A 154 0.77 -11.41 -7.24
C ILE A 154 1.10 -11.32 -8.73
N ALA A 155 1.11 -10.11 -9.29
CA ALA A 155 1.24 -9.92 -10.72
C ALA A 155 2.62 -10.33 -11.26
N TYR A 156 3.69 -10.00 -10.54
CA TYR A 156 5.05 -10.09 -11.07
C TYR A 156 5.90 -11.20 -10.45
N ASN A 157 5.67 -11.56 -9.19
CA ASN A 157 6.44 -12.62 -8.52
C ASN A 157 5.70 -13.98 -8.53
N LEU A 158 4.38 -13.96 -8.34
CA LEU A 158 3.61 -15.20 -8.18
C LEU A 158 3.12 -15.74 -9.52
N VAL A 159 2.36 -14.92 -10.26
CA VAL A 159 1.82 -15.26 -11.58
C VAL A 159 2.81 -14.94 -12.70
N GLY A 160 3.63 -13.91 -12.50
CA GLY A 160 4.61 -13.46 -13.47
C GLY A 160 3.98 -12.73 -14.65
N PHE A 161 4.80 -11.95 -15.36
CA PHE A 161 4.37 -11.19 -16.53
C PHE A 161 3.81 -12.15 -17.59
N HIS A 162 2.56 -11.92 -18.01
CA HIS A 162 1.79 -12.78 -18.90
C HIS A 162 1.78 -14.27 -18.51
N GLY A 163 1.76 -14.60 -17.21
CA GLY A 163 1.67 -15.98 -16.74
C GLY A 163 2.98 -16.77 -16.84
N SER A 164 4.12 -16.09 -16.97
CA SER A 164 5.46 -16.70 -17.00
C SER A 164 5.89 -17.30 -15.65
N GLY A 165 5.16 -17.01 -14.57
CA GLY A 165 5.46 -17.48 -13.23
C GLY A 165 5.05 -18.93 -12.97
N PRO A 166 5.39 -19.46 -11.79
CA PRO A 166 5.14 -20.86 -11.43
C PRO A 166 3.66 -21.19 -11.21
N ILE A 167 2.81 -20.19 -10.96
CA ILE A 167 1.43 -20.38 -10.52
C ILE A 167 0.45 -19.63 -11.44
N LEU A 168 -0.62 -20.30 -11.88
CA LEU A 168 -1.69 -19.66 -12.63
C LEU A 168 -2.48 -18.68 -11.76
N TYR A 169 -3.00 -17.60 -12.37
CA TYR A 169 -3.79 -16.58 -11.69
C TYR A 169 -4.95 -17.12 -10.86
N GLN A 170 -5.66 -18.14 -11.36
CA GLN A 170 -6.80 -18.73 -10.65
C GLN A 170 -6.38 -19.43 -9.34
N THR A 171 -5.20 -20.05 -9.34
CA THR A 171 -4.60 -20.63 -8.14
C THR A 171 -4.10 -19.53 -7.22
N ALA A 172 -3.56 -18.43 -7.76
CA ALA A 172 -3.18 -17.26 -6.97
C ALA A 172 -4.39 -16.65 -6.23
N MET A 173 -5.55 -16.54 -6.86
CA MET A 173 -6.79 -16.09 -6.19
C MET A 173 -7.24 -17.06 -5.09
N ALA A 174 -7.05 -18.37 -5.28
CA ALA A 174 -7.29 -19.36 -4.21
C ALA A 174 -6.33 -19.18 -3.03
N ILE A 175 -5.06 -18.88 -3.29
CA ILE A 175 -4.08 -18.58 -2.23
C ILE A 175 -4.52 -17.35 -1.44
N VAL A 176 -4.92 -16.27 -2.13
CA VAL A 176 -5.42 -15.04 -1.49
C VAL A 176 -6.67 -15.32 -0.65
N LEU A 177 -7.60 -16.15 -1.13
CA LEU A 177 -8.79 -16.52 -0.36
C LEU A 177 -8.41 -17.26 0.94
N VAL A 178 -7.52 -18.26 0.86
CA VAL A 178 -7.10 -19.04 2.04
C VAL A 178 -6.29 -18.19 3.00
N GLU A 179 -5.43 -17.32 2.49
CA GLU A 179 -4.67 -16.34 3.25
C GLU A 179 -5.61 -15.39 4.01
N ALA A 180 -6.58 -14.78 3.33
CA ALA A 180 -7.56 -13.89 3.96
C ALA A 180 -8.41 -14.62 5.02
N CYS A 181 -8.75 -15.90 4.79
CA CYS A 181 -9.42 -16.73 5.80
C CYS A 181 -8.52 -16.99 7.02
N ALA A 182 -7.24 -17.26 6.80
CA ALA A 182 -6.26 -17.44 7.87
C ALA A 182 -6.06 -16.13 8.65
N PHE A 183 -5.97 -14.99 7.96
CA PHE A 183 -5.86 -13.69 8.59
C PHE A 183 -7.12 -13.34 9.40
N LEU A 184 -8.31 -13.65 8.88
CA LEU A 184 -9.58 -13.49 9.59
C LEU A 184 -9.61 -14.36 10.86
N ALA A 185 -9.13 -15.60 10.79
CA ALA A 185 -9.03 -16.46 11.97
C ALA A 185 -8.06 -15.88 13.01
N ILE A 186 -6.87 -15.42 12.60
CA ILE A 186 -5.90 -14.77 13.48
C ILE A 186 -6.48 -13.50 14.12
N ALA A 187 -7.21 -12.71 13.35
CA ALA A 187 -7.90 -11.51 13.82
C ALA A 187 -8.98 -11.88 14.85
N ALA A 188 -9.75 -12.94 14.60
CA ALA A 188 -10.81 -13.42 15.48
C ALA A 188 -10.25 -13.90 16.83
N PHE A 189 -9.14 -14.64 16.84
CA PHE A 189 -8.47 -15.13 18.05
C PHE A 189 -7.73 -14.05 18.85
N GLY A 190 -7.67 -12.80 18.35
CA GLY A 190 -7.02 -11.68 19.05
C GLY A 190 -5.49 -11.77 19.12
N LEU A 191 -4.87 -12.69 18.38
CA LEU A 191 -3.41 -12.90 18.38
C LEU A 191 -2.64 -11.72 17.76
N ARG A 192 -3.33 -10.90 16.97
CA ARG A 192 -2.80 -9.74 16.26
C ARG A 192 -2.16 -8.65 17.13
N ALA A 193 -2.63 -8.44 18.38
CA ALA A 193 -2.05 -7.41 19.25
C ALA A 193 -0.62 -7.81 19.68
N LYS A 194 -0.36 -9.12 19.79
CA LYS A 194 0.99 -9.64 19.96
C LYS A 194 1.79 -9.50 18.67
N LEU A 195 1.19 -9.80 17.53
CA LEU A 195 1.85 -9.71 16.22
C LEU A 195 2.30 -8.29 15.88
N ALA A 196 1.46 -7.29 16.16
CA ALA A 196 1.78 -5.88 16.01
C ALA A 196 2.91 -5.42 16.94
N ARG A 197 3.02 -6.00 18.14
CA ARG A 197 4.09 -5.72 19.11
C ARG A 197 5.41 -6.43 18.80
N LEU A 198 5.39 -7.48 17.97
CA LEU A 198 6.60 -8.20 17.58
C LEU A 198 7.45 -7.41 16.57
N ILE A 199 6.86 -6.42 15.90
CA ILE A 199 7.53 -5.65 14.86
C ILE A 199 8.22 -4.44 15.50
N PRO A 200 9.54 -4.27 15.29
CA PRO A 200 10.24 -3.09 15.76
C PRO A 200 9.65 -1.81 15.17
N HIS A 201 9.49 -0.79 16.00
CA HIS A 201 9.01 0.54 15.61
C HIS A 201 9.69 1.10 14.33
N PRO A 202 11.03 1.11 14.19
CA PRO A 202 11.68 1.67 13.01
C PRO A 202 11.39 0.87 11.74
N VAL A 203 11.31 -0.46 11.83
CA VAL A 203 10.98 -1.32 10.68
C VAL A 203 9.54 -1.06 10.24
N ARG A 204 8.60 -0.90 11.18
CA ARG A 204 7.20 -0.59 10.87
C ARG A 204 7.05 0.72 10.10
N LEU A 205 7.74 1.79 10.52
CA LEU A 205 7.76 3.07 9.80
C LEU A 205 8.44 2.95 8.43
N ALA A 206 9.56 2.24 8.38
CA ALA A 206 10.29 2.00 7.13
C ALA A 206 9.52 1.14 6.13
N CYS A 207 8.68 0.22 6.57
CA CYS A 207 7.80 -0.56 5.69
C CYS A 207 6.86 0.35 4.90
N ALA A 208 6.23 1.34 5.55
CA ALA A 208 5.36 2.29 4.85
C ALA A 208 6.13 3.09 3.79
N ALA A 209 7.32 3.59 4.13
CA ALA A 209 8.16 4.32 3.19
C ALA A 209 8.70 3.44 2.05
N GLY A 210 9.09 2.19 2.34
CA GLY A 210 9.59 1.22 1.37
C GLY A 210 8.51 0.80 0.37
N ILE A 211 7.27 0.59 0.82
CA ILE A 211 6.12 0.33 -0.06
C ILE A 211 5.90 1.53 -0.99
N GLY A 212 6.00 2.76 -0.47
CA GLY A 212 5.91 3.97 -1.28
C GLY A 212 7.01 4.09 -2.33
N LEU A 213 8.24 3.76 -1.96
CA LEU A 213 9.38 3.75 -2.88
C LEU A 213 9.23 2.69 -3.97
N PHE A 214 8.73 1.51 -3.60
CA PHE A 214 8.41 0.43 -4.53
C PHE A 214 7.30 0.82 -5.53
N ILE A 215 6.21 1.44 -5.07
CA ILE A 215 5.13 1.91 -5.95
C ILE A 215 5.62 3.05 -6.86
N ALA A 216 6.43 3.97 -6.34
CA ALA A 216 7.05 5.02 -7.15
C ALA A 216 7.95 4.41 -8.24
N PHE A 217 8.72 3.38 -7.89
CA PHE A 217 9.55 2.65 -8.85
C PHE A 217 8.71 1.99 -9.95
N VAL A 218 7.60 1.32 -9.62
CA VAL A 218 6.63 0.79 -10.60
C VAL A 218 6.08 1.90 -11.51
N GLY A 219 5.75 3.07 -10.94
CA GLY A 219 5.27 4.24 -11.70
C GLY A 219 6.30 4.88 -12.63
N LEU A 220 7.59 4.59 -12.45
CA LEU A 220 8.67 5.03 -13.34
C LEU A 220 8.94 4.05 -14.50
N GLN A 221 8.46 2.81 -14.41
CA GLN A 221 8.66 1.78 -15.43
C GLN A 221 7.77 2.00 -16.67
N ALA A 222 8.12 1.35 -17.78
CA ALA A 222 7.42 1.50 -19.07
C ALA A 222 6.04 0.86 -19.10
N HIS A 223 5.86 -0.30 -18.44
CA HIS A 223 4.60 -1.05 -18.48
C HIS A 223 3.46 -0.33 -17.76
N GLN A 224 3.74 0.21 -16.56
CA GLN A 224 2.73 0.80 -15.67
C GLN A 224 2.78 2.32 -15.58
N GLY A 225 3.83 2.93 -16.15
CA GLY A 225 4.26 4.25 -15.74
C GLY A 225 4.62 5.19 -16.87
N VAL A 226 5.47 6.16 -16.54
CA VAL A 226 5.97 7.17 -17.49
C VAL A 226 7.02 6.58 -18.44
N GLY A 227 7.55 5.39 -18.11
CA GLY A 227 8.58 4.73 -18.90
C GLY A 227 9.94 5.40 -18.83
N LEU A 228 10.30 6.02 -17.71
CA LEU A 228 11.61 6.62 -17.49
C LEU A 228 12.70 5.58 -17.21
N VAL A 229 12.35 4.48 -16.54
CA VAL A 229 13.28 3.42 -16.13
C VAL A 229 12.92 2.12 -16.85
N GLY A 230 13.93 1.39 -17.31
CA GLY A 230 13.74 0.07 -17.91
C GLY A 230 14.99 -0.81 -17.81
N PRO A 231 14.88 -2.06 -18.29
CA PRO A 231 15.92 -3.06 -18.11
C PRO A 231 17.15 -2.77 -18.98
N ASP A 232 18.32 -3.10 -18.46
CA ASP A 232 19.59 -3.08 -19.18
C ASP A 232 20.46 -4.28 -18.74
N PRO A 233 21.02 -5.06 -19.67
CA PRO A 233 21.78 -6.26 -19.32
C PRO A 233 23.08 -5.98 -18.55
N SER A 234 23.62 -4.76 -18.60
CA SER A 234 24.89 -4.40 -17.95
C SER A 234 24.69 -3.76 -16.58
N THR A 235 23.61 -3.01 -16.40
CA THR A 235 23.37 -2.17 -15.22
C THR A 235 22.08 -2.50 -14.47
N LEU A 236 21.31 -3.49 -14.95
CA LEU A 236 19.97 -3.87 -14.51
C LEU A 236 18.90 -2.79 -14.78
N LEU A 237 19.22 -1.52 -14.51
CA LEU A 237 18.35 -0.36 -14.70
C LEU A 237 19.05 0.73 -15.51
N THR A 238 18.40 1.20 -16.57
CA THR A 238 18.86 2.33 -17.38
C THR A 238 17.75 3.35 -17.59
N ILE A 239 18.15 4.56 -17.98
CA ILE A 239 17.20 5.58 -18.44
C ILE A 239 16.64 5.14 -19.79
N THR A 240 15.31 5.04 -19.86
CA THR A 240 14.57 4.67 -21.06
C THR A 240 13.80 5.86 -21.62
N ALA A 241 12.47 5.79 -21.76
CA ALA A 241 11.61 6.76 -22.44
C ALA A 241 11.87 6.87 -23.94
N CYS A 242 11.84 5.74 -24.63
CA CYS A 242 12.25 5.63 -26.04
C CYS A 242 11.05 5.55 -26.97
N SER A 243 11.22 5.96 -28.23
CA SER A 243 10.12 5.95 -29.20
C SER A 243 9.65 4.52 -29.56
N SER A 244 10.53 3.52 -29.41
CA SER A 244 10.22 2.12 -29.61
C SER A 244 10.99 1.28 -28.59
N THR A 245 10.31 0.26 -28.07
CA THR A 245 10.84 -0.74 -27.15
C THR A 245 10.79 -2.11 -27.79
N ASN A 246 11.77 -2.96 -27.51
CA ASN A 246 11.71 -4.36 -27.89
C ASN A 246 10.59 -5.06 -27.10
N PRO A 247 9.60 -5.69 -27.75
CA PRO A 247 8.46 -6.33 -27.06
C PRO A 247 8.86 -7.54 -26.21
N VAL A 248 10.04 -8.15 -26.47
CA VAL A 248 10.50 -9.34 -25.75
C VAL A 248 11.46 -8.98 -24.62
N THR A 249 12.44 -8.10 -24.88
CA THR A 249 13.46 -7.76 -23.88
C THR A 249 13.14 -6.51 -23.07
N GLY A 250 12.16 -5.70 -23.50
CA GLY A 250 11.85 -4.41 -22.88
C GLY A 250 12.94 -3.35 -23.13
N GLU A 251 13.97 -3.67 -23.92
CA GLU A 251 15.10 -2.77 -24.19
C GLU A 251 14.68 -1.61 -25.08
N CYS A 252 15.30 -0.47 -24.82
CA CYS A 252 15.14 0.75 -25.58
C CYS A 252 15.93 0.68 -26.91
N THR A 253 15.25 0.68 -28.05
CA THR A 253 15.89 0.70 -29.38
C THR A 253 15.78 2.05 -30.07
N GLY A 254 14.75 2.85 -29.75
CA GLY A 254 14.44 4.13 -30.40
C GLY A 254 14.97 5.38 -29.71
N GLY A 255 16.22 5.36 -29.20
CA GLY A 255 16.87 6.50 -28.53
C GLY A 255 16.28 6.87 -27.16
N ARG A 256 17.11 7.34 -26.21
CA ARG A 256 16.69 7.65 -24.82
C ARG A 256 15.95 9.00 -24.73
N MET A 257 14.92 9.10 -23.89
CA MET A 257 14.10 10.31 -23.64
C MET A 257 13.36 10.92 -24.85
N GLN A 258 13.15 10.16 -25.92
CA GLN A 258 12.45 10.61 -27.14
C GLN A 258 10.94 10.27 -27.15
N SER A 259 10.44 9.55 -26.15
CA SER A 259 9.02 9.16 -26.11
C SER A 259 8.12 10.37 -25.85
N SER A 260 7.12 10.55 -26.72
CA SER A 260 6.10 11.60 -26.56
C SER A 260 5.19 11.34 -25.35
N THR A 261 4.92 10.07 -25.01
CA THR A 261 4.10 9.70 -23.85
C THR A 261 4.80 10.01 -22.53
N PHE A 262 6.14 9.88 -22.49
CA PHE A 262 6.94 10.27 -21.33
C PHE A 262 6.82 11.76 -21.03
N TRP A 263 7.01 12.62 -22.03
CA TRP A 263 6.94 14.08 -21.85
C TRP A 263 5.55 14.54 -21.41
N LEU A 264 4.49 13.91 -21.94
CA LEU A 264 3.13 14.18 -21.48
C LEU A 264 2.94 13.79 -20.01
N GLY A 265 3.41 12.61 -19.61
CA GLY A 265 3.39 12.18 -18.21
C GLY A 265 4.21 13.09 -17.29
N LEU A 266 5.36 13.60 -17.74
CA LEU A 266 6.16 14.57 -17.00
C LEU A 266 5.43 15.89 -16.78
N VAL A 267 4.73 16.41 -17.79
CA VAL A 267 3.88 17.60 -17.63
C VAL A 267 2.75 17.32 -16.63
N GLY A 268 2.14 16.12 -16.70
CA GLY A 268 1.18 15.66 -15.69
C GLY A 268 1.77 15.69 -14.27
N PHE A 269 2.98 15.16 -14.09
CA PHE A 269 3.70 15.18 -12.81
C PHE A 269 3.94 16.60 -12.30
N LEU A 270 4.34 17.53 -13.17
CA LEU A 270 4.54 18.93 -12.82
C LEU A 270 3.24 19.61 -12.37
N ILE A 271 2.12 19.33 -13.05
CA ILE A 271 0.80 19.82 -12.66
C ILE A 271 0.41 19.31 -11.27
N MET A 272 0.61 18.00 -11.01
CA MET A 272 0.33 17.42 -9.69
C MET A 272 1.21 18.04 -8.60
N SER A 273 2.51 18.18 -8.87
CA SER A 273 3.49 18.76 -7.95
C SER A 273 3.16 20.22 -7.62
N TYR A 274 2.84 21.02 -8.64
CA TYR A 274 2.42 22.41 -8.46
C TYR A 274 1.11 22.51 -7.68
N GLY A 275 0.14 21.66 -8.00
CA GLY A 275 -1.13 21.59 -7.28
C GLY A 275 -0.95 21.23 -5.80
N LEU A 276 -0.08 20.27 -5.50
CA LEU A 276 0.23 19.89 -4.12
C LEU A 276 1.00 21.00 -3.39
N MET A 277 1.96 21.67 -4.05
CA MET A 277 2.68 22.82 -3.50
C MET A 277 1.73 23.96 -3.10
N LYS A 278 0.66 24.17 -3.88
CA LYS A 278 -0.38 25.17 -3.59
C LYS A 278 -1.49 24.67 -2.65
N ASN A 279 -1.35 23.46 -2.08
CA ASN A 279 -2.37 22.81 -1.24
C ASN A 279 -3.76 22.75 -1.89
N ILE A 280 -3.80 22.57 -3.22
CA ILE A 280 -5.06 22.40 -3.95
C ILE A 280 -5.56 20.97 -3.74
N LYS A 281 -6.79 20.84 -3.25
CA LYS A 281 -7.44 19.54 -3.02
C LYS A 281 -7.67 18.81 -4.34
N GLY A 282 -7.38 17.51 -4.38
CA GLY A 282 -7.48 16.71 -5.60
C GLY A 282 -6.39 17.01 -6.63
N SER A 283 -5.25 17.58 -6.23
CA SER A 283 -4.13 17.91 -7.13
C SER A 283 -3.68 16.74 -8.00
N MET A 284 -3.71 15.52 -7.48
CA MET A 284 -3.39 14.30 -8.22
C MET A 284 -4.36 14.06 -9.39
N ILE A 285 -5.66 14.25 -9.18
CA ILE A 285 -6.67 14.03 -10.22
C ILE A 285 -6.52 15.02 -11.36
N TYR A 286 -6.22 16.29 -11.09
CA TYR A 286 -6.05 17.27 -12.18
C TYR A 286 -4.93 16.87 -13.14
N GLY A 287 -3.83 16.31 -12.63
CA GLY A 287 -2.76 15.77 -13.47
C GLY A 287 -3.21 14.56 -14.30
N ILE A 288 -3.92 13.61 -13.67
CA ILE A 288 -4.45 12.42 -14.36
C ILE A 288 -5.42 12.84 -15.47
N VAL A 289 -6.39 13.72 -15.15
CA VAL A 289 -7.39 14.22 -16.09
C VAL A 289 -6.72 14.97 -17.23
N PHE A 290 -5.74 15.84 -16.96
CA PHE A 290 -5.03 16.58 -18.00
C PHE A 290 -4.34 15.65 -19.00
N VAL A 291 -3.54 14.69 -18.51
CA VAL A 291 -2.84 13.73 -19.37
C VAL A 291 -3.84 12.86 -20.14
N THR A 292 -4.90 12.42 -19.46
CA THR A 292 -5.93 11.55 -20.05
C THR A 292 -6.71 12.27 -21.17
N LEU A 293 -7.11 13.53 -20.96
CA LEU A 293 -7.83 14.32 -21.96
C LEU A 293 -7.01 14.54 -23.24
N ILE A 294 -5.70 14.81 -23.10
CA ILE A 294 -4.80 14.93 -24.25
C ILE A 294 -4.64 13.57 -24.95
N SER A 295 -4.58 12.49 -24.18
CA SER A 295 -4.42 11.13 -24.71
C SER A 295 -5.67 10.56 -25.38
N TRP A 296 -6.84 11.19 -25.24
CA TRP A 296 -8.07 10.80 -25.95
C TRP A 296 -8.13 11.35 -27.39
N ILE A 297 -7.27 12.30 -27.75
CA ILE A 297 -7.26 12.90 -29.08
C ILE A 297 -6.60 11.93 -30.08
N ARG A 298 -7.43 11.32 -30.93
CA ARG A 298 -6.98 10.45 -32.04
C ARG A 298 -6.09 11.21 -33.03
N GLY A 299 -5.13 10.51 -33.63
CA GLY A 299 -4.18 11.07 -34.59
C GLY A 299 -2.93 11.71 -33.98
N THR A 300 -2.72 11.60 -32.67
CA THR A 300 -1.50 12.07 -32.00
C THR A 300 -0.63 10.87 -31.57
N GLY A 301 0.69 11.05 -31.50
CA GLY A 301 1.62 10.01 -31.03
C GLY A 301 1.49 9.62 -29.55
N VAL A 302 0.52 10.21 -28.84
CA VAL A 302 0.21 9.97 -27.41
C VAL A 302 -1.21 9.43 -27.21
N THR A 303 -1.88 9.02 -28.28
CA THR A 303 -3.26 8.52 -28.21
C THR A 303 -3.33 7.15 -27.54
N ILE A 304 -4.32 6.96 -26.65
CA ILE A 304 -4.69 5.63 -26.14
C ILE A 304 -5.55 4.84 -27.15
N PHE A 305 -6.10 5.53 -28.15
CA PHE A 305 -6.88 4.95 -29.25
C PHE A 305 -6.08 5.06 -30.55
N PRO A 306 -5.12 4.17 -30.81
CA PRO A 306 -4.43 4.14 -32.10
C PRO A 306 -5.41 3.74 -33.21
N ASP A 307 -5.11 4.09 -34.46
CA ASP A 307 -5.93 3.73 -35.64
C ASP A 307 -5.74 2.26 -36.03
N THR A 308 -5.99 1.36 -35.07
CA THR A 308 -5.99 -0.09 -35.23
C THR A 308 -7.38 -0.63 -34.89
N PRO A 309 -7.74 -1.84 -35.36
CA PRO A 309 -9.04 -2.45 -35.05
C PRO A 309 -9.32 -2.54 -33.53
N LEU A 310 -8.27 -2.69 -32.72
CA LEU A 310 -8.35 -2.73 -31.26
C LEU A 310 -8.54 -1.33 -30.64
N GLY A 311 -7.90 -0.30 -31.23
CA GLY A 311 -8.13 1.09 -30.82
C GLY A 311 -9.55 1.57 -31.18
N ASP A 312 -10.08 1.14 -32.32
CA ASP A 312 -11.45 1.43 -32.73
C ASP A 312 -12.50 0.77 -31.83
N SER A 313 -12.30 -0.49 -31.43
CA SER A 313 -13.20 -1.18 -30.50
C SER A 313 -13.15 -0.54 -29.09
N SER A 314 -11.95 -0.18 -28.63
CA SER A 314 -11.75 0.54 -27.36
C SER A 314 -12.41 1.92 -27.38
N PHE A 315 -12.33 2.66 -28.50
CA PHE A 315 -13.00 3.93 -28.67
C PHE A 315 -14.53 3.79 -28.73
N ALA A 316 -15.04 2.73 -29.37
CA ALA A 316 -16.46 2.42 -29.37
C ALA A 316 -16.98 2.10 -27.96
N TYR A 317 -16.18 1.40 -27.14
CA TYR A 317 -16.50 1.16 -25.74
C TYR A 317 -16.47 2.46 -24.92
N PHE A 318 -15.43 3.28 -25.08
CA PHE A 318 -15.31 4.60 -24.45
C PHE A 318 -16.54 5.50 -24.72
N LYS A 319 -17.05 5.52 -25.96
CA LYS A 319 -18.24 6.29 -26.34
C LYS A 319 -19.52 5.90 -25.61
N LYS A 320 -19.60 4.71 -25.00
CA LYS A 320 -20.77 4.33 -24.21
C LYS A 320 -20.90 5.17 -22.94
N VAL A 321 -19.81 5.78 -22.45
CA VAL A 321 -19.68 6.67 -21.27
C VAL A 321 -20.14 6.03 -19.96
N VAL A 322 -21.35 5.49 -19.92
CA VAL A 322 -21.95 4.70 -18.86
C VAL A 322 -22.30 3.32 -19.41
N ASP A 323 -21.71 2.28 -18.81
CA ASP A 323 -22.05 0.89 -19.12
C ASP A 323 -21.97 0.05 -17.84
N PHE A 324 -22.90 -0.90 -17.70
CA PHE A 324 -22.88 -1.87 -16.61
C PHE A 324 -22.14 -3.11 -17.08
N HIS A 325 -20.82 -3.10 -16.87
CA HIS A 325 -19.99 -4.26 -17.20
C HIS A 325 -20.22 -5.37 -16.18
N ASN A 326 -20.79 -6.50 -16.62
CA ASN A 326 -20.95 -7.68 -15.78
C ASN A 326 -19.63 -8.44 -15.71
N ILE A 327 -19.13 -8.69 -14.50
CA ILE A 327 -17.91 -9.48 -14.28
C ILE A 327 -18.17 -10.93 -14.74
N LYS A 328 -17.48 -11.38 -15.78
CA LYS A 328 -17.64 -12.75 -16.31
C LYS A 328 -16.39 -13.60 -16.19
N SER A 329 -15.20 -12.99 -16.25
CA SER A 329 -13.95 -13.73 -16.29
C SER A 329 -13.24 -13.81 -14.94
N THR A 330 -13.35 -12.81 -14.06
CA THR A 330 -12.59 -12.78 -12.80
C THR A 330 -13.39 -13.21 -11.56
N ALA A 331 -14.70 -13.00 -11.55
CA ALA A 331 -15.55 -13.40 -10.43
C ALA A 331 -15.59 -14.92 -10.30
N GLY A 332 -15.24 -15.44 -9.12
CA GLY A 332 -15.20 -16.87 -8.84
C GLY A 332 -14.10 -17.63 -9.59
N ALA A 333 -13.09 -16.94 -10.15
CA ALA A 333 -11.95 -17.55 -10.81
C ALA A 333 -10.97 -18.20 -9.82
N ILE A 334 -11.47 -19.05 -8.94
CA ILE A 334 -10.74 -19.70 -7.85
C ILE A 334 -10.56 -21.17 -8.19
N SER A 335 -9.30 -21.61 -8.26
CA SER A 335 -8.97 -23.01 -8.56
C SER A 335 -8.07 -23.62 -7.49
N PHE A 336 -8.52 -24.71 -6.87
CA PHE A 336 -7.76 -25.48 -5.89
C PHE A 336 -6.99 -26.65 -6.52
N THR A 337 -7.04 -26.82 -7.84
CA THR A 337 -6.52 -28.01 -8.53
C THR A 337 -5.02 -28.24 -8.32
N ASN A 338 -4.23 -27.17 -8.17
CA ASN A 338 -2.77 -27.24 -7.98
C ASN A 338 -2.31 -26.83 -6.57
N PHE A 339 -3.19 -26.90 -5.57
CA PHE A 339 -2.91 -26.36 -4.23
C PHE A 339 -1.85 -27.14 -3.43
N ASN A 340 -1.53 -28.38 -3.83
CA ASN A 340 -0.61 -29.26 -3.10
C ASN A 340 0.89 -29.03 -3.41
N ARG A 341 1.26 -27.94 -4.09
CA ARG A 341 2.66 -27.62 -4.40
C ARG A 341 3.31 -26.84 -3.24
N SER A 342 4.62 -27.04 -3.01
CA SER A 342 5.38 -26.31 -1.98
C SER A 342 5.38 -24.79 -2.22
N GLU A 343 5.43 -24.37 -3.48
CA GLU A 343 5.39 -22.96 -3.91
C GLU A 343 4.12 -22.24 -3.42
N VAL A 344 2.98 -22.93 -3.40
CA VAL A 344 1.68 -22.39 -2.93
C VAL A 344 1.76 -22.05 -1.45
N TRP A 345 2.36 -22.93 -0.64
CA TRP A 345 2.53 -22.70 0.81
C TRP A 345 3.50 -21.56 1.10
N VAL A 346 4.60 -21.45 0.34
CA VAL A 346 5.55 -20.34 0.47
C VAL A 346 4.87 -19.02 0.11
N ALA A 347 4.10 -18.98 -0.98
CA ALA A 347 3.34 -17.81 -1.39
C ALA A 347 2.25 -17.42 -0.37
N LEU A 348 1.54 -18.40 0.19
CA LEU A 348 0.52 -18.19 1.23
C LEU A 348 1.14 -17.54 2.47
N VAL A 349 2.23 -18.11 2.98
CA VAL A 349 2.93 -17.55 4.16
C VAL A 349 3.49 -16.16 3.87
N THR A 350 4.01 -15.95 2.65
CA THR A 350 4.54 -14.65 2.22
C THR A 350 3.46 -13.59 2.16
N LEU A 351 2.32 -13.89 1.51
CA LEU A 351 1.18 -12.98 1.42
C LEU A 351 0.61 -12.69 2.81
N LEU A 352 0.39 -13.72 3.64
CA LEU A 352 -0.14 -13.57 5.00
C LEU A 352 0.73 -12.63 5.84
N TYR A 353 2.04 -12.83 5.81
CA TYR A 353 2.97 -12.00 6.55
C TYR A 353 3.01 -10.57 6.00
N VAL A 354 3.10 -10.40 4.68
CA VAL A 354 3.10 -9.07 4.05
C VAL A 354 1.81 -8.31 4.38
N ASP A 355 0.65 -8.96 4.31
CA ASP A 355 -0.66 -8.34 4.57
C ASP A 355 -0.81 -7.94 6.04
N VAL A 356 -0.54 -8.86 6.97
CA VAL A 356 -0.50 -8.59 8.41
C VAL A 356 0.32 -7.34 8.72
N LEU A 357 1.53 -7.26 8.18
CA LEU A 357 2.45 -6.17 8.46
C LEU A 357 2.03 -4.86 7.81
N ALA A 358 1.59 -4.91 6.55
CA ALA A 358 1.11 -3.74 5.83
C ALA A 358 -0.13 -3.15 6.53
N THR A 359 -1.14 -3.98 6.81
CA THR A 359 -2.37 -3.56 7.49
C THR A 359 -2.09 -3.02 8.88
N THR A 360 -1.23 -3.70 9.67
CA THR A 360 -0.84 -3.20 11.00
C THR A 360 -0.12 -1.86 10.91
N GLY A 361 0.82 -1.73 9.99
CA GLY A 361 1.60 -0.50 9.78
C GLY A 361 0.72 0.67 9.34
N THR A 362 -0.16 0.46 8.36
CA THR A 362 -1.02 1.52 7.82
C THR A 362 -2.11 1.93 8.82
N LEU A 363 -2.80 0.98 9.45
CA LEU A 363 -3.81 1.28 10.46
C LEU A 363 -3.24 2.08 11.63
N TYR A 364 -2.08 1.67 12.15
CA TYR A 364 -1.42 2.39 13.24
C TYR A 364 -0.98 3.79 12.79
N THR A 365 -0.37 3.93 11.62
CA THR A 365 0.04 5.23 11.09
C THR A 365 -1.16 6.16 10.89
N MET A 366 -2.29 5.64 10.39
CA MET A 366 -3.51 6.44 10.24
C MET A 366 -4.15 6.79 11.59
N ALA A 367 -4.11 5.87 12.56
CA ALA A 367 -4.55 6.14 13.91
C ALA A 367 -3.73 7.25 14.57
N GLU A 368 -2.41 7.26 14.33
CA GLU A 368 -1.49 8.28 14.83
C GLU A 368 -1.77 9.65 14.21
N ILE A 369 -1.90 9.71 12.88
CA ILE A 369 -2.25 10.94 12.14
C ILE A 369 -3.63 11.47 12.58
N GLY A 370 -4.57 10.58 12.90
CA GLY A 370 -5.90 10.93 13.39
C GLY A 370 -5.96 11.31 14.87
N GLY A 371 -4.90 11.06 15.64
CA GLY A 371 -4.86 11.25 17.09
C GLY A 371 -5.78 10.27 17.85
N PHE A 372 -5.94 9.05 17.34
CA PHE A 372 -6.79 8.00 17.93
C PHE A 372 -6.04 7.03 18.85
N ILE A 373 -4.71 7.16 18.94
CA ILE A 373 -3.85 6.24 19.69
C ILE A 373 -3.84 6.61 21.17
N ASN A 374 -4.12 5.62 22.02
CA ASN A 374 -4.02 5.71 23.47
C ASN A 374 -2.58 5.46 23.95
N GLU A 375 -2.27 5.76 25.22
CA GLU A 375 -0.94 5.57 25.82
C GLU A 375 -0.41 4.14 25.73
N GLN A 376 -1.29 3.13 25.64
CA GLN A 376 -0.90 1.72 25.46
C GLN A 376 -0.61 1.33 24.00
N GLY A 377 -0.68 2.27 23.05
CA GLY A 377 -0.46 2.01 21.62
C GLY A 377 -1.62 1.29 20.93
N SER A 378 -2.85 1.37 21.46
CA SER A 378 -4.06 0.83 20.82
C SER A 378 -5.04 1.95 20.51
N PHE A 379 -6.02 1.70 19.63
CA PHE A 379 -7.04 2.69 19.25
C PHE A 379 -8.46 2.11 19.29
N GLU A 380 -9.46 2.98 19.44
CA GLU A 380 -10.88 2.58 19.49
C GLU A 380 -11.32 1.97 18.15
N GLY A 381 -11.97 0.80 18.19
CA GLY A 381 -12.44 0.12 16.98
C GLY A 381 -11.37 -0.72 16.28
N GLU A 382 -10.16 -0.81 16.84
CA GLU A 382 -9.08 -1.64 16.30
C GLU A 382 -9.55 -3.09 16.08
N TYR A 383 -10.36 -3.68 16.98
CA TYR A 383 -10.89 -5.05 16.78
C TYR A 383 -11.62 -5.23 15.46
N LEU A 384 -12.61 -4.37 15.27
CA LEU A 384 -13.46 -4.39 14.09
C LEU A 384 -12.69 -3.97 12.84
N ALA A 385 -11.70 -3.09 12.93
CA ALA A 385 -10.90 -2.66 11.79
C ALA A 385 -10.20 -3.85 11.09
N TYR A 386 -9.44 -4.68 11.83
CA TYR A 386 -8.79 -5.84 11.20
C TYR A 386 -9.79 -6.93 10.78
N MET A 387 -10.90 -7.11 11.51
CA MET A 387 -11.95 -8.06 11.10
C MET A 387 -12.56 -7.64 9.77
N VAL A 388 -12.80 -6.33 9.60
CA VAL A 388 -13.27 -5.76 8.33
C VAL A 388 -12.24 -5.93 7.24
N ASP A 389 -10.98 -5.61 7.49
CA ASP A 389 -9.88 -5.75 6.52
C ASP A 389 -9.80 -7.19 6.00
N ALA A 390 -9.69 -8.17 6.90
CA ALA A 390 -9.62 -9.58 6.55
C ALA A 390 -10.88 -10.11 5.84
N SER A 391 -12.08 -9.78 6.34
CA SER A 391 -13.34 -10.21 5.71
C SER A 391 -13.55 -9.55 4.34
N SER A 392 -13.07 -8.32 4.17
CA SER A 392 -13.10 -7.63 2.89
C SER A 392 -12.13 -8.27 1.90
N SER A 393 -10.94 -8.70 2.34
CA SER A 393 -10.00 -9.47 1.51
C SER A 393 -10.58 -10.81 1.05
N VAL A 394 -11.38 -11.49 1.88
CA VAL A 394 -12.15 -12.68 1.46
C VAL A 394 -13.10 -12.33 0.31
N VAL A 395 -13.86 -11.24 0.44
CA VAL A 395 -14.77 -10.79 -0.63
C VAL A 395 -14.00 -10.34 -1.88
N GLY A 396 -12.87 -9.66 -1.72
CA GLY A 396 -12.00 -9.23 -2.82
C GLY A 396 -11.46 -10.42 -3.63
N SER A 397 -10.96 -11.45 -2.95
CA SER A 397 -10.48 -12.68 -3.58
C SER A 397 -11.56 -13.39 -4.41
N ALA A 398 -12.81 -13.39 -3.92
CA ALA A 398 -13.95 -13.94 -4.64
C ALA A 398 -14.31 -13.16 -5.91
N LEU A 399 -14.04 -11.86 -5.93
CA LEU A 399 -14.22 -10.99 -7.10
C LEU A 399 -13.02 -11.03 -8.07
N GLY A 400 -11.93 -11.70 -7.67
CA GLY A 400 -10.70 -11.80 -8.45
C GLY A 400 -9.78 -10.59 -8.31
N VAL A 401 -9.74 -9.96 -7.14
CA VAL A 401 -8.74 -8.92 -6.81
C VAL A 401 -7.83 -9.39 -5.69
N SER A 402 -6.71 -8.69 -5.52
CA SER A 402 -5.76 -8.92 -4.43
C SER A 402 -6.35 -8.62 -3.03
N PRO A 403 -5.63 -8.96 -1.95
CA PRO A 403 -6.01 -8.58 -0.59
C PRO A 403 -6.37 -7.11 -0.50
N ILE A 404 -7.47 -6.80 0.17
CA ILE A 404 -7.91 -5.44 0.42
C ILE A 404 -7.18 -4.93 1.65
N ALA A 405 -6.55 -3.77 1.51
CA ALA A 405 -5.81 -3.13 2.58
C ALA A 405 -6.37 -1.75 2.88
N THR A 406 -6.04 -1.24 4.05
CA THR A 406 -6.30 0.15 4.41
C THR A 406 -5.35 1.12 3.71
N TYR A 407 -5.89 2.15 3.09
CA TYR A 407 -5.14 3.12 2.29
C TYR A 407 -4.68 4.33 3.10
N ILE A 408 -3.44 4.72 2.90
CA ILE A 408 -2.78 5.84 3.58
C ILE A 408 -3.26 7.21 3.09
N GLU A 409 -3.86 7.25 1.91
CA GLU A 409 -4.49 8.40 1.27
C GLU A 409 -5.66 8.91 2.11
N SER A 410 -6.22 8.05 2.97
CA SER A 410 -7.16 8.43 4.03
C SER A 410 -6.61 9.53 4.94
N SER A 411 -5.28 9.68 5.03
CA SER A 411 -4.65 10.80 5.73
C SER A 411 -5.04 12.17 5.17
N ALA A 412 -5.36 12.28 3.88
CA ALA A 412 -5.87 13.51 3.29
C ALA A 412 -7.24 13.89 3.86
N GLY A 413 -8.17 12.93 3.94
CA GLY A 413 -9.47 13.15 4.59
C GLY A 413 -9.36 13.41 6.09
N ILE A 414 -8.45 12.71 6.79
CA ILE A 414 -8.19 12.95 8.21
C ILE A 414 -7.68 14.38 8.44
N ARG A 415 -6.80 14.90 7.56
CA ARG A 415 -6.31 16.28 7.61
C ARG A 415 -7.37 17.33 7.31
N GLU A 416 -8.34 16.99 6.45
CA GLU A 416 -9.55 17.79 6.24
C GLU A 416 -10.48 17.80 7.48
N GLY A 417 -10.20 16.89 8.42
CA GLY A 417 -10.84 16.79 9.72
C GLY A 417 -11.93 15.75 9.79
N GLY A 418 -11.91 14.76 8.88
CA GLY A 418 -12.68 13.52 9.03
C GLY A 418 -12.17 12.72 10.22
N ARG A 419 -13.08 12.30 11.09
CA ARG A 419 -12.76 11.57 12.32
C ARG A 419 -13.63 10.35 12.58
N THR A 420 -14.67 10.15 11.79
CA THR A 420 -15.65 9.10 12.00
C THR A 420 -15.76 8.19 10.78
N GLY A 421 -16.40 7.04 10.96
CA GLY A 421 -16.72 6.13 9.88
C GLY A 421 -17.60 6.72 8.79
N LEU A 422 -18.25 7.87 9.02
CA LEU A 422 -19.01 8.56 7.99
C LEU A 422 -18.13 8.96 6.80
N THR A 423 -16.87 9.34 7.05
CA THR A 423 -15.87 9.58 6.01
C THR A 423 -15.68 8.35 5.12
N ALA A 424 -15.55 7.15 5.71
CA ALA A 424 -15.39 5.90 4.96
C ALA A 424 -16.68 5.49 4.20
N VAL A 425 -17.86 5.74 4.78
CA VAL A 425 -19.15 5.54 4.09
C VAL A 425 -19.24 6.41 2.84
N VAL A 426 -18.84 7.68 2.94
CA VAL A 426 -18.81 8.60 1.77
C VAL A 426 -17.85 8.09 0.69
N VAL A 427 -16.68 7.57 1.08
CA VAL A 427 -15.74 6.93 0.15
C VAL A 427 -16.39 5.73 -0.54
N GLY A 428 -17.11 4.88 0.21
CA GLY A 428 -17.87 3.75 -0.34
C GLY A 428 -18.94 4.18 -1.36
N ILE A 429 -19.67 5.27 -1.08
CA ILE A 429 -20.63 5.85 -2.02
C ILE A 429 -19.93 6.32 -3.31
N TYR A 430 -18.76 6.93 -3.21
CA TYR A 430 -18.03 7.35 -4.41
C TYR A 430 -17.49 6.18 -5.24
N PHE A 431 -17.04 5.09 -4.61
CA PHE A 431 -16.73 3.84 -5.32
C PHE A 431 -17.96 3.20 -5.95
N PHE A 432 -19.13 3.32 -5.32
CA PHE A 432 -20.38 2.91 -5.94
C PHE A 432 -20.70 3.74 -7.20
N LEU A 433 -20.55 5.06 -7.11
CA LEU A 433 -20.77 5.97 -8.23
C LEU A 433 -19.76 5.75 -9.37
N SER A 434 -18.51 5.39 -9.06
CA SER A 434 -17.49 5.16 -10.08
C SER A 434 -17.77 3.93 -10.94
N MET A 435 -18.53 2.95 -10.44
CA MET A 435 -18.98 1.79 -11.24
C MET A 435 -19.85 2.19 -12.44
N PHE A 436 -20.52 3.33 -12.41
CA PHE A 436 -21.30 3.78 -13.57
C PHE A 436 -20.42 4.37 -14.68
N PHE A 437 -19.19 4.80 -14.34
CA PHE A 437 -18.28 5.47 -15.28
C PHE A 437 -17.10 4.56 -15.70
N ILE A 438 -17.29 3.24 -15.67
CA ILE A 438 -16.24 2.26 -16.03
C ILE A 438 -15.66 2.49 -17.44
N PRO A 439 -16.46 2.72 -18.50
CA PRO A 439 -15.89 2.95 -19.83
C PRO A 439 -14.91 4.13 -19.88
N LEU A 440 -15.17 5.16 -19.05
CA LEU A 440 -14.29 6.31 -18.88
C LEU A 440 -12.99 5.92 -18.16
N LEU A 441 -13.10 5.18 -17.05
CA LEU A 441 -11.97 4.81 -16.20
C LEU A 441 -11.06 3.75 -16.83
N ALA A 442 -11.61 2.87 -17.66
CA ALA A 442 -10.85 1.89 -18.44
C ALA A 442 -9.97 2.54 -19.51
N SER A 443 -10.34 3.75 -19.95
CA SER A 443 -9.65 4.52 -20.99
C SER A 443 -8.56 5.44 -20.44
N VAL A 444 -8.24 5.37 -19.14
CA VAL A 444 -7.14 6.11 -18.53
C VAL A 444 -5.81 5.43 -18.91
N PRO A 445 -4.88 6.16 -19.55
CA PRO A 445 -3.65 5.57 -20.03
C PRO A 445 -2.62 5.35 -18.90
N PRO A 446 -1.70 4.36 -19.03
CA PRO A 446 -0.66 4.09 -18.03
C PRO A 446 0.26 5.30 -17.75
N TRP A 447 0.59 6.10 -18.76
CA TRP A 447 1.43 7.29 -18.59
C TRP A 447 0.74 8.45 -17.85
N ALA A 448 -0.60 8.42 -17.68
CA ALA A 448 -1.30 9.31 -16.74
C ALA A 448 -1.20 8.83 -15.29
N ILE A 449 -1.14 7.51 -15.12
CA ILE A 449 -1.10 6.82 -13.82
C ILE A 449 0.30 6.90 -13.21
N GLY A 450 1.36 6.64 -13.98
CA GLY A 450 2.75 6.66 -13.51
C GLY A 450 3.12 7.87 -12.63
N PRO A 451 2.86 9.11 -13.07
CA PRO A 451 3.12 10.31 -12.28
C PRO A 451 2.40 10.32 -10.93
N SER A 452 1.17 9.82 -10.88
CA SER A 452 0.39 9.75 -9.65
C SER A 452 0.99 8.76 -8.66
N LEU A 453 1.49 7.61 -9.13
CA LEU A 453 2.18 6.61 -8.31
C LEU A 453 3.47 7.16 -7.70
N VAL A 454 4.23 7.93 -8.48
CA VAL A 454 5.42 8.64 -7.97
C VAL A 454 5.03 9.64 -6.88
N MET A 455 3.95 10.41 -7.09
CA MET A 455 3.44 11.35 -6.08
C MET A 455 2.95 10.66 -4.80
N VAL A 456 2.34 9.48 -4.91
CA VAL A 456 1.98 8.65 -3.74
C VAL A 456 3.23 8.25 -2.95
N GLY A 457 4.29 7.81 -3.64
CA GLY A 457 5.58 7.54 -3.00
C GLY A 457 6.17 8.75 -2.27
N VAL A 458 6.04 9.94 -2.83
CA VAL A 458 6.46 11.20 -2.17
C VAL A 458 5.67 11.44 -0.88
N LEU A 459 4.36 11.19 -0.87
CA LEU A 459 3.55 11.33 0.36
C LEU A 459 3.95 10.32 1.44
N MET A 460 4.30 9.09 1.05
CA MET A 460 4.75 8.03 1.96
C MET A 460 6.13 8.31 2.57
N MET A 461 7.00 8.96 1.81
CA MET A 461 8.34 9.34 2.28
C MET A 461 8.30 10.27 3.49
N LYS A 462 7.17 10.95 3.77
CA LYS A 462 7.02 11.81 4.94
C LYS A 462 7.19 11.05 6.27
N VAL A 463 6.86 9.76 6.32
CA VAL A 463 6.97 8.92 7.54
C VAL A 463 8.43 8.67 7.93
N VAL A 464 9.36 8.79 6.98
CA VAL A 464 10.81 8.59 7.21
C VAL A 464 11.38 9.60 8.21
N LYS A 465 10.75 10.78 8.36
CA LYS A 465 11.17 11.80 9.34
C LYS A 465 10.94 11.36 10.80
N ASP A 466 10.04 10.41 11.02
CA ASP A 466 9.65 9.94 12.36
C ASP A 466 10.56 8.80 12.85
N ILE A 467 11.54 8.39 12.04
CA ILE A 467 12.59 7.42 12.38
C ILE A 467 13.77 8.16 13.04
N ASP A 468 14.29 7.66 14.15
CA ASP A 468 15.47 8.25 14.79
C ASP A 468 16.76 7.88 14.03
N TRP A 469 17.18 8.79 13.15
CA TRP A 469 18.39 8.65 12.34
C TRP A 469 19.69 8.76 13.12
N ASN A 470 19.67 9.30 14.34
CA ASN A 470 20.87 9.39 15.18
C ASN A 470 21.22 8.03 15.80
N ASN A 471 20.22 7.17 16.00
CA ASN A 471 20.41 5.83 16.51
C ASN A 471 20.64 4.84 15.36
N ILE A 472 21.89 4.43 15.15
CA ILE A 472 22.28 3.47 14.09
C ILE A 472 21.53 2.13 14.20
N LYS A 473 21.15 1.73 15.42
CA LYS A 473 20.35 0.51 15.67
C LYS A 473 18.97 0.57 15.03
N GLU A 474 18.43 1.76 14.82
CA GLU A 474 17.13 2.00 14.20
C GLU A 474 17.28 2.43 12.73
N ALA A 475 18.25 3.30 12.44
CA ALA A 475 18.49 3.85 11.11
C ALA A 475 18.87 2.79 10.06
N VAL A 476 19.76 1.84 10.41
CA VAL A 476 20.25 0.83 9.46
C VAL A 476 19.15 -0.16 9.06
N PRO A 477 18.41 -0.79 9.99
CA PRO A 477 17.25 -1.61 9.63
C PRO A 477 16.22 -0.87 8.78
N ALA A 478 15.93 0.39 9.11
CA ALA A 478 15.00 1.20 8.35
C ALA A 478 15.47 1.44 6.91
N PHE A 479 16.74 1.83 6.73
CA PHE A 479 17.32 2.05 5.42
C PHE A 479 17.31 0.78 4.55
N VAL A 480 17.73 -0.35 5.11
CA VAL A 480 17.76 -1.63 4.39
C VAL A 480 16.35 -2.08 4.00
N THR A 481 15.38 -1.89 4.90
CA THR A 481 13.97 -2.15 4.59
C THR A 481 13.50 -1.34 3.38
N MET A 482 13.80 -0.03 3.36
CA MET A 482 13.34 0.85 2.29
C MET A 482 13.99 0.54 0.93
N ILE A 483 15.29 0.26 0.90
CA ILE A 483 16.04 0.09 -0.36
C ILE A 483 15.84 -1.29 -1.00
N LEU A 484 15.69 -2.35 -0.19
CA LEU A 484 15.55 -3.71 -0.72
C LEU A 484 14.20 -3.94 -1.41
N MET A 485 13.13 -3.27 -0.98
CA MET A 485 11.81 -3.43 -1.60
C MET A 485 11.79 -3.12 -3.11
N PRO A 486 12.18 -1.91 -3.58
CA PRO A 486 12.23 -1.59 -5.01
C PRO A 486 13.27 -2.42 -5.77
N LEU A 487 14.46 -2.61 -5.20
CA LEU A 487 15.57 -3.24 -5.92
C LEU A 487 15.41 -4.75 -6.09
N THR A 488 14.76 -5.42 -5.14
CA THR A 488 14.50 -6.87 -5.23
C THR A 488 13.12 -7.19 -5.79
N TYR A 489 12.34 -6.16 -6.11
CA TYR A 489 10.95 -6.28 -6.56
C TYR A 489 10.06 -7.12 -5.62
N SER A 490 10.44 -7.21 -4.35
CA SER A 490 9.78 -8.04 -3.34
C SER A 490 9.71 -7.28 -2.01
N ILE A 491 8.48 -6.98 -1.61
CA ILE A 491 8.21 -6.32 -0.33
C ILE A 491 8.68 -7.20 0.83
N SER A 492 8.41 -8.50 0.76
CA SER A 492 8.80 -9.48 1.78
C SER A 492 10.31 -9.47 2.05
N ASN A 493 11.13 -9.47 0.99
CA ASN A 493 12.59 -9.43 1.11
C ASN A 493 13.08 -8.17 1.83
N GLY A 494 12.44 -7.02 1.55
CA GLY A 494 12.75 -5.79 2.25
C GLY A 494 12.47 -5.86 3.75
N ILE A 495 11.30 -6.37 4.13
CA ILE A 495 10.94 -6.47 5.55
C ILE A 495 11.83 -7.50 6.28
N ILE A 496 12.04 -8.68 5.69
CA ILE A 496 12.89 -9.72 6.28
C ILE A 496 14.31 -9.20 6.50
N GLY A 497 14.88 -8.48 5.52
CA GLY A 497 16.17 -7.82 5.65
C GLY A 497 16.19 -6.81 6.80
N GLY A 498 15.15 -5.99 6.92
CA GLY A 498 14.99 -5.02 8.00
C GLY A 498 14.96 -5.65 9.39
N ILE A 499 14.03 -6.59 9.61
CA ILE A 499 13.89 -7.28 10.90
C ILE A 499 15.14 -8.07 11.24
N GLY A 500 15.73 -8.77 10.26
CA GLY A 500 16.95 -9.55 10.46
C GLY A 500 18.12 -8.70 10.97
N ILE A 501 18.33 -7.52 10.38
CA ILE A 501 19.37 -6.59 10.82
C ILE A 501 19.04 -5.99 12.18
N PHE A 502 17.78 -5.63 12.45
CA PHE A 502 17.38 -5.11 13.75
C PHE A 502 17.66 -6.13 14.87
N ILE A 503 17.33 -7.40 14.64
CA ILE A 503 17.60 -8.50 15.57
C ILE A 503 19.12 -8.68 15.74
N ALA A 504 19.89 -8.70 14.65
CA ALA A 504 21.34 -8.85 14.70
C ALA A 504 22.02 -7.74 15.52
N LEU A 505 21.65 -6.47 15.27
CA LEU A 505 22.19 -5.32 16.01
C LEU A 505 21.75 -5.34 17.49
N SER A 506 20.51 -5.72 17.76
CA SER A 506 19.99 -5.86 19.13
C SER A 506 20.65 -6.99 19.91
N ALA A 507 20.95 -8.11 19.25
CA ALA A 507 21.69 -9.23 19.82
C ALA A 507 23.13 -8.82 20.16
N TYR A 508 23.80 -8.09 19.26
CA TYR A 508 25.16 -7.59 19.50
C TYR A 508 25.21 -6.62 20.70
N ASP A 509 24.30 -5.65 20.75
CA ASP A 509 24.22 -4.68 21.85
C ASP A 509 23.94 -5.36 23.20
N SER A 510 23.02 -6.34 23.21
CA SER A 510 22.73 -7.16 24.39
C SER A 510 23.97 -7.96 24.84
N ALA A 511 24.72 -8.56 23.91
CA ALA A 511 25.94 -9.29 24.21
C ALA A 511 27.03 -8.39 24.79
N VAL A 512 27.24 -7.19 24.22
CA VAL A 512 28.21 -6.22 24.73
C VAL A 512 27.80 -5.68 26.10
N GLY A 513 26.52 -5.43 26.33
CA GLY A 513 25.96 -5.04 27.63
C GLY A 513 26.23 -6.10 28.70
N TRP A 514 26.00 -7.37 28.38
CA TRP A 514 26.31 -8.51 29.24
C TRP A 514 27.82 -8.62 29.53
N ILE A 515 28.68 -8.47 28.53
CA ILE A 515 30.14 -8.50 28.72
C ILE A 515 30.60 -7.35 29.62
N LYS A 516 30.12 -6.12 29.40
CA LYS A 516 30.44 -4.96 30.25
C LYS A 516 29.97 -5.17 31.68
N TRP A 517 28.78 -5.74 31.87
CA TRP A 517 28.25 -6.08 33.18
C TRP A 517 29.11 -7.13 33.90
N LEU A 518 29.52 -8.19 33.18
CA LEU A 518 30.43 -9.22 33.70
C LEU A 518 31.80 -8.64 34.10
N ILE A 519 32.37 -7.74 33.30
CA ILE A 519 33.63 -7.05 33.63
C ILE A 519 33.44 -6.18 34.88
N LYS A 520 32.30 -5.47 35.01
CA LYS A 520 31.99 -4.64 36.17
C LYS A 520 31.81 -5.48 37.45
N MET A 521 31.15 -6.62 37.36
CA MET A 521 31.02 -7.60 38.46
C MET A 521 32.40 -8.14 38.86
N ARG A 522 33.21 -8.57 37.90
CA ARG A 522 34.57 -9.06 38.17
C ARG A 522 35.44 -8.02 38.86
N ARG A 523 35.35 -6.73 38.46
CA ARG A 523 36.07 -5.65 39.15
C ARG A 523 35.60 -5.43 40.58
N ARG A 524 34.30 -5.58 40.87
CA ARG A 524 33.78 -5.48 42.25
C ARG A 524 34.33 -6.60 43.13
N VAL A 525 34.28 -7.84 42.64
CA VAL A 525 34.83 -9.02 43.35
C VAL A 525 36.34 -8.84 43.62
N VAL A 526 37.12 -8.39 42.64
CA VAL A 526 38.57 -8.16 42.84
C VAL A 526 38.84 -7.02 43.83
N LYS A 527 38.00 -5.97 43.83
CA LYS A 527 38.14 -4.85 44.77
C LYS A 527 37.86 -5.28 46.21
N GLU A 528 36.83 -6.09 46.41
CA GLU A 528 36.51 -6.68 47.71
C GLU A 528 37.57 -7.69 48.17
N GLU A 529 38.13 -8.50 47.26
CA GLU A 529 39.27 -9.38 47.59
C GLU A 529 40.55 -8.61 47.96
N ASN A 530 40.84 -7.48 47.30
CA ASN A 530 41.99 -6.65 47.64
C ASN A 530 41.78 -5.91 48.98
N GLN A 531 40.56 -5.47 49.26
CA GLN A 531 40.22 -4.84 50.53
C GLN A 531 40.30 -5.86 51.69
N TYR A 532 39.83 -7.10 51.46
CA TYR A 532 40.03 -8.21 52.39
C TYR A 532 41.52 -8.43 52.71
N LYS A 533 42.40 -8.42 51.71
CA LYS A 533 43.85 -8.59 51.94
C LYS A 533 44.48 -7.42 52.71
N SER A 534 44.07 -6.17 52.44
CA SER A 534 44.56 -5.02 53.20
C SER A 534 44.08 -5.04 54.66
N ASP A 535 42.81 -5.37 54.92
CA ASP A 535 42.28 -5.47 56.28
C ASP A 535 42.92 -6.64 57.07
N GLU A 536 43.32 -7.72 56.38
CA GLU A 536 44.06 -8.86 56.94
C GLU A 536 45.52 -8.49 57.28
N ASP A 537 46.20 -7.69 56.44
CA ASP A 537 47.55 -7.17 56.70
C ASP A 537 47.58 -6.13 57.84
N ASP A 538 46.51 -5.35 58.02
CA ASP A 538 46.37 -4.33 59.08
C ASP A 538 45.85 -4.88 60.44
N GLN A 539 45.68 -6.20 60.58
CA GLN A 539 45.10 -6.87 61.77
C GLN A 539 43.74 -6.31 62.23
N VAL A 540 42.87 -5.92 61.29
CA VAL A 540 41.49 -5.52 61.60
C VAL A 540 40.57 -6.73 61.37
N GLU A 541 40.04 -7.31 62.45
CA GLU A 541 39.16 -8.48 62.37
C GLU A 541 37.79 -8.11 61.75
N MET A 542 37.50 -8.61 60.55
CA MET A 542 36.27 -8.26 59.82
C MET A 542 34.98 -8.71 60.53
N PRO A 543 33.89 -7.92 60.44
CA PRO A 543 32.54 -8.37 60.82
C PRO A 543 32.12 -9.61 60.01
N LYS A 544 31.48 -10.60 60.66
CA LYS A 544 30.99 -11.84 60.01
C LYS A 544 30.14 -11.60 58.76
N GLU A 545 29.38 -10.50 58.76
CA GLU A 545 28.45 -10.11 57.70
C GLU A 545 29.16 -9.89 56.34
N SER A 546 30.35 -9.27 56.32
CA SER A 546 31.07 -9.04 55.06
C SER A 546 31.74 -10.31 54.51
N LYS A 547 32.10 -11.28 55.37
CA LYS A 547 32.59 -12.60 54.93
C LYS A 547 31.50 -13.43 54.27
N GLU A 548 30.27 -13.34 54.79
CA GLU A 548 29.10 -14.00 54.19
C GLU A 548 28.70 -13.38 52.85
N GLU A 549 28.75 -12.04 52.72
CA GLU A 549 28.52 -11.36 51.44
C GLU A 549 29.55 -11.75 50.37
N LEU A 550 30.84 -11.80 50.71
CA LEU A 550 31.90 -12.19 49.77
C LEU A 550 31.76 -13.67 49.33
N ALA A 551 31.36 -14.56 50.24
CA ALA A 551 31.10 -15.97 49.93
C ALA A 551 29.87 -16.14 49.03
N ALA A 552 28.79 -15.37 49.28
CA ALA A 552 27.59 -15.36 48.46
C ALA A 552 27.90 -14.89 47.03
N LEU A 553 28.65 -13.79 46.87
CA LEU A 553 29.10 -13.26 45.58
C LEU A 553 29.96 -14.26 44.79
N LYS A 554 30.91 -14.94 45.45
CA LYS A 554 31.72 -16.00 44.81
C LYS A 554 30.87 -17.19 44.36
N SER A 555 29.85 -17.56 45.14
CA SER A 555 28.93 -18.65 44.80
C SER A 555 28.04 -18.31 43.60
N GLU A 556 27.51 -17.09 43.53
CA GLU A 556 26.71 -16.62 42.39
C GLU A 556 27.54 -16.57 41.10
N VAL A 557 28.77 -16.07 41.18
CA VAL A 557 29.69 -16.04 40.03
C VAL A 557 30.05 -17.45 39.55
N ALA A 558 30.26 -18.40 40.47
CA ALA A 558 30.54 -19.80 40.13
C ALA A 558 29.32 -20.51 39.50
N LEU A 559 28.12 -20.26 40.02
CA LEU A 559 26.87 -20.85 39.51
C LEU A 559 26.50 -20.28 38.13
N MET A 560 26.78 -18.99 37.90
CA MET A 560 26.59 -18.33 36.61
C MET A 560 27.61 -18.77 35.57
N ARG A 561 28.86 -19.02 35.94
CA ARG A 561 29.88 -19.60 35.04
C ARG A 561 29.47 -20.99 34.56
N LYS A 562 28.78 -21.77 35.40
CA LYS A 562 28.23 -23.08 35.04
C LYS A 562 27.09 -23.01 34.02
N ARG A 563 26.23 -21.97 34.09
CA ARG A 563 25.15 -21.72 33.11
C ARG A 563 25.63 -21.15 31.76
N LEU A 564 26.88 -20.67 31.69
CA LEU A 564 27.50 -20.10 30.48
C LEU A 564 28.16 -21.15 29.57
N PHE A 565 28.39 -22.37 30.08
CA PHE A 565 29.06 -23.47 29.38
C PHE A 565 28.17 -24.73 29.24
N SER A 566 26.87 -24.61 29.53
CA SER A 566 25.83 -25.59 29.19
C SER A 566 24.83 -24.93 28.25
#